data_AF-A9F9T5-F1
#
_entry.id   AF-A9F9T5-F1
#
_cell.length_a   1.000
_cell.length_b   1.000
_cell.length_c   1.000
_cell.angle_alpha   90.00
_cell.angle_beta   90.00
_cell.angle_gamma   90.00
#
_symmetry.space_group_name_H-M   'P 1'
#
loop_
_entity.id
_entity.type
_entity.pdbx_description
1 polymer ?
#
loop_
_entity_poly.entity_id
_entity_poly.type
_entity_poly.pdbx_seq_one_letter_code
_entity_poly.pdbx_strand_id
1 'polypeptide(L)'
;MGPRRPPRVATVMGKLDDLMERTWQSHVFGDSYPTAVGRRALSERMRAVHACFLERFRPIVQGALPDLDPEHVERVVRQIGPKATAFCAAIAIEIEEVERLAEVSIVFGLLFLFDGLMDDGDLAMAVATHRFIEVHAPRLRLPASNDAKRLASAVLRSELDAARAPRPDPALVAARARPLAEVARLLHRLSSPEDAGALIESPVAGFLSHGSAMRQLSQRYLEREEGAFWDDHADEFVAHAIGSIQTAGTIAVVYSLYRSARPELPTTGQVLASPAVRRVCERFADAASRIFDDVGDQDVDRRSGPRGRFGLNLFNHPNRRLVEATLRFVGVDDEDVIAATLRDLAADDSAGDGRIVERFVDVVRGGVASLPAECWRDAGVFLMLLKRIIESGYVNTLGDAALAE
;
A
#
# COMPACT_ATOMS: atom_id res chain seq x y z
N MET A 1 20.73 -39.02 -5.90
CA MET A 1 19.78 -37.89 -5.86
C MET A 1 18.40 -38.45 -5.61
N GLY A 2 17.88 -38.30 -4.39
CA GLY A 2 16.49 -38.69 -4.10
C GLY A 2 15.53 -37.72 -4.78
N PRO A 3 14.34 -38.17 -5.23
CA PRO A 3 13.35 -37.27 -5.81
C PRO A 3 12.96 -36.22 -4.77
N ARG A 4 13.23 -34.94 -5.07
CA ARG A 4 12.71 -33.81 -4.30
C ARG A 4 11.19 -33.95 -4.29
N ARG A 5 10.59 -34.10 -3.11
CA ARG A 5 9.13 -34.04 -2.97
C ARG A 5 8.65 -32.69 -3.53
N PRO A 6 7.60 -32.66 -4.34
CA PRO A 6 7.02 -31.40 -4.78
C PRO A 6 6.60 -30.58 -3.54
N PRO A 7 6.79 -29.25 -3.55
CA PRO A 7 6.34 -28.40 -2.46
C PRO A 7 4.84 -28.62 -2.25
N ARG A 8 4.44 -28.80 -0.98
CA ARG A 8 3.03 -28.88 -0.62
C ARG A 8 2.41 -27.53 -0.97
N VAL A 9 1.51 -27.52 -1.94
CA VAL A 9 0.66 -26.35 -2.22
C VAL A 9 -0.09 -26.02 -0.93
N ALA A 10 0.34 -24.97 -0.24
CA ALA A 10 -0.33 -24.50 0.97
C ALA A 10 -1.78 -24.16 0.59
N THR A 11 -2.75 -24.73 1.31
CA THR A 11 -4.14 -24.33 1.15
C THR A 11 -4.25 -22.84 1.51
N VAL A 12 -5.21 -22.12 0.91
CA VAL A 12 -5.44 -20.69 1.19
C VAL A 12 -5.56 -20.42 2.69
N MET A 13 -6.14 -21.35 3.44
CA MET A 13 -6.25 -21.27 4.90
C MET A 13 -4.92 -21.49 5.63
N GLY A 14 -4.04 -22.37 5.12
CA GLY A 14 -2.69 -22.52 5.67
C GLY A 14 -1.86 -21.23 5.52
N LYS A 15 -2.06 -20.48 4.44
CA LYS A 15 -1.39 -19.18 4.24
C LYS A 15 -1.84 -18.13 5.25
N LEU A 16 -3.15 -18.04 5.50
CA LEU A 16 -3.71 -17.11 6.48
C LEU A 16 -3.19 -17.38 7.90
N ASP A 17 -3.18 -18.64 8.33
CA ASP A 17 -2.70 -19.02 9.67
C ASP A 17 -1.18 -18.76 9.83
N ASP A 18 -0.35 -19.00 8.80
CA ASP A 18 1.11 -18.72 8.82
C ASP A 18 1.42 -17.21 8.91
N LEU A 19 0.76 -16.39 8.09
CA LEU A 19 0.95 -14.93 8.11
C LEU A 19 0.61 -14.33 9.48
N MET A 20 -0.47 -14.81 10.11
CA MET A 20 -0.83 -14.37 11.45
C MET A 20 0.21 -14.78 12.49
N GLU A 21 0.70 -16.02 12.46
CA GLU A 21 1.70 -16.48 13.41
C GLU A 21 3.01 -15.68 13.31
N ARG A 22 3.49 -15.44 12.10
CA ARG A 22 4.70 -14.65 11.87
C ARG A 22 4.54 -13.21 12.33
N THR A 23 3.38 -12.59 12.07
CA THR A 23 3.09 -11.20 12.49
C THR A 23 3.24 -11.05 14.01
N TRP A 24 2.78 -12.03 14.78
CA TRP A 24 2.93 -12.06 16.24
C TRP A 24 4.35 -12.22 16.75
N GLN A 25 5.22 -12.82 15.94
CA GLN A 25 6.62 -13.08 16.27
C GLN A 25 7.53 -12.00 15.68
N SER A 26 6.96 -10.99 15.03
CA SER A 26 7.71 -9.90 14.42
C SER A 26 8.54 -9.17 15.49
N HIS A 27 9.80 -8.93 15.18
CA HIS A 27 10.72 -8.22 16.06
C HIS A 27 10.68 -6.71 15.84
N VAL A 28 9.88 -6.20 14.88
CA VAL A 28 9.93 -4.78 14.53
C VAL A 28 9.60 -3.89 15.73
N PHE A 29 8.54 -4.15 16.49
CA PHE A 29 8.39 -3.58 17.84
C PHE A 29 8.36 -4.66 18.93
N GLY A 30 7.83 -5.85 18.62
CA GLY A 30 7.77 -7.00 19.52
C GLY A 30 6.77 -6.86 20.66
N ASP A 31 6.10 -5.70 20.77
CA ASP A 31 5.16 -5.35 21.83
C ASP A 31 3.78 -4.90 21.32
N SER A 32 3.54 -4.92 20.00
CA SER A 32 2.33 -4.34 19.41
C SER A 32 1.08 -5.20 19.59
N TYR A 33 1.25 -6.51 19.80
CA TYR A 33 0.14 -7.46 19.91
C TYR A 33 -0.07 -7.95 21.34
N PRO A 34 -1.34 -8.07 21.79
CA PRO A 34 -1.63 -8.63 23.10
C PRO A 34 -1.24 -10.12 23.15
N THR A 35 -0.56 -10.52 24.23
CA THR A 35 -0.13 -11.90 24.49
C THR A 35 -1.28 -12.85 24.83
N ALA A 36 -2.44 -12.32 25.24
CA ALA A 36 -3.54 -13.10 25.82
C ALA A 36 -4.62 -13.56 24.80
N VAL A 37 -4.50 -13.23 23.51
CA VAL A 37 -5.55 -13.59 22.56
C VAL A 37 -5.48 -15.08 22.20
N GLY A 38 -6.60 -15.79 22.42
CA GLY A 38 -6.73 -17.19 22.07
C GLY A 38 -6.61 -17.40 20.56
N ARG A 39 -5.44 -17.88 20.10
CA ARG A 39 -5.12 -18.08 18.68
C ARG A 39 -6.21 -18.82 17.92
N ARG A 40 -6.80 -19.87 18.51
CA ARG A 40 -7.89 -20.64 17.89
C ARG A 40 -9.13 -19.79 17.60
N ALA A 41 -9.59 -19.00 18.57
CA ALA A 41 -10.77 -18.16 18.41
C ALA A 41 -10.52 -17.06 17.37
N LEU A 42 -9.30 -16.50 17.33
CA LEU A 42 -8.89 -15.56 16.29
C LEU A 42 -8.90 -16.21 14.90
N SER A 43 -8.29 -17.38 14.73
CA SER A 43 -8.32 -18.12 13.45
C SER A 43 -9.75 -18.46 13.00
N GLU A 44 -10.63 -18.88 13.92
CA GLU A 44 -12.04 -19.18 13.60
C GLU A 44 -12.79 -17.92 13.13
N ARG A 45 -12.64 -16.80 13.84
CA ARG A 45 -13.16 -15.49 13.42
C ARG A 45 -12.59 -15.09 12.06
N MET A 46 -11.33 -15.41 11.78
CA MET A 46 -10.69 -15.09 10.50
C MET A 46 -11.20 -15.86 9.31
N ARG A 47 -11.54 -17.12 9.51
CA ARG A 47 -12.24 -17.89 8.48
C ARG A 47 -13.61 -17.28 8.20
N ALA A 48 -14.32 -16.81 9.22
CA ALA A 48 -15.61 -16.14 9.05
C ALA A 48 -15.49 -14.80 8.30
N VAL A 49 -14.50 -13.97 8.66
CA VAL A 49 -14.22 -12.70 7.96
C VAL A 49 -13.85 -12.96 6.50
N HIS A 50 -12.98 -13.93 6.23
CA HIS A 50 -12.58 -14.26 4.87
C HIS A 50 -13.74 -14.81 4.02
N ALA A 51 -14.62 -15.62 4.61
CA ALA A 51 -15.83 -16.09 3.92
C ALA A 51 -16.76 -14.92 3.54
N CYS A 52 -17.05 -14.01 4.48
CA CYS A 52 -17.87 -12.83 4.24
C CYS A 52 -17.22 -11.87 3.21
N PHE A 53 -15.90 -11.69 3.29
CA PHE A 53 -15.13 -10.96 2.30
C PHE A 53 -15.33 -11.54 0.90
N LEU A 54 -15.12 -12.85 0.71
CA LEU A 54 -15.21 -13.48 -0.61
C LEU A 54 -16.62 -13.37 -1.22
N GLU A 55 -17.65 -13.53 -0.40
CA GLU A 55 -19.05 -13.40 -0.82
C GLU A 55 -19.35 -12.03 -1.42
N ARG A 56 -18.80 -10.96 -0.83
CA ARG A 56 -19.06 -9.57 -1.23
C ARG A 56 -18.06 -9.01 -2.23
N PHE A 57 -16.80 -9.38 -2.10
CA PHE A 57 -15.72 -8.86 -2.94
C PHE A 57 -15.80 -9.42 -4.36
N ARG A 58 -16.04 -10.73 -4.52
CA ARG A 58 -16.11 -11.39 -5.82
C ARG A 58 -17.07 -10.70 -6.81
N PRO A 59 -18.35 -10.43 -6.48
CA PRO A 59 -19.25 -9.76 -7.42
C PRO A 59 -18.82 -8.33 -7.77
N ILE A 60 -18.15 -7.62 -6.85
CA ILE A 60 -17.59 -6.30 -7.14
C ILE A 60 -16.49 -6.41 -8.20
N VAL A 61 -15.55 -7.34 -8.04
CA VAL A 61 -14.46 -7.56 -9.02
C VAL A 61 -15.01 -8.02 -10.38
N GLN A 62 -16.00 -8.91 -10.39
CA GLN A 62 -16.67 -9.35 -11.63
C GLN A 62 -17.30 -8.17 -12.39
N GLY A 63 -17.96 -7.25 -11.67
CA GLY A 63 -18.52 -6.04 -12.27
C GLY A 63 -17.47 -5.01 -12.67
N ALA A 64 -16.32 -5.00 -11.98
CA ALA A 64 -15.20 -4.11 -12.26
C ALA A 64 -14.40 -4.54 -13.49
N LEU A 65 -14.29 -5.84 -13.79
CA LEU A 65 -13.46 -6.43 -14.85
C LEU A 65 -14.28 -7.18 -15.93
N PRO A 66 -15.25 -6.53 -16.60
CA PRO A 66 -16.12 -7.19 -17.57
C PRO A 66 -15.40 -7.66 -18.85
N ASP A 67 -14.19 -7.17 -19.08
CA ASP A 67 -13.29 -7.47 -20.19
C ASP A 67 -12.43 -8.71 -19.97
N LEU A 68 -12.38 -9.24 -18.74
CA LEU A 68 -11.63 -10.45 -18.41
C LEU A 68 -12.54 -11.67 -18.34
N ASP A 69 -11.96 -12.84 -18.62
CA ASP A 69 -12.67 -14.10 -18.44
C ASP A 69 -12.90 -14.41 -16.95
N PRO A 70 -13.92 -15.23 -16.60
CA PRO A 70 -14.23 -15.55 -15.21
C PRO A 70 -13.09 -16.25 -14.43
N GLU A 71 -12.19 -16.96 -15.11
CA GLU A 71 -11.07 -17.65 -14.47
C GLU A 71 -10.00 -16.65 -14.04
N HIS A 72 -9.70 -15.65 -14.87
CA HIS A 72 -8.85 -14.52 -14.51
C HIS A 72 -9.40 -13.76 -13.30
N VAL A 73 -10.69 -13.46 -13.30
CA VAL A 73 -11.34 -12.76 -12.17
C VAL A 73 -11.20 -13.58 -10.87
N GLU A 74 -11.44 -14.89 -10.93
CA GLU A 74 -11.29 -15.76 -9.77
C GLU A 74 -9.83 -15.84 -9.28
N ARG A 75 -8.85 -15.76 -10.19
CA ARG A 75 -7.42 -15.69 -9.81
C ARG A 75 -7.11 -14.41 -9.03
N VAL A 76 -7.60 -13.26 -9.50
CA VAL A 76 -7.45 -11.96 -8.81
C VAL A 76 -8.07 -12.03 -7.41
N VAL A 77 -9.29 -12.56 -7.29
CA VAL A 77 -9.98 -12.71 -5.99
C VAL A 77 -9.18 -13.60 -5.03
N ARG A 78 -8.63 -14.72 -5.51
CA ARG A 78 -7.83 -15.65 -4.69
C ARG A 78 -6.49 -15.08 -4.26
N GLN A 79 -5.90 -14.20 -5.07
CA GLN A 79 -4.65 -13.53 -4.74
C GLN A 79 -4.86 -12.43 -3.69
N ILE A 80 -5.85 -11.56 -3.89
CA ILE A 80 -6.10 -10.41 -3.02
C ILE A 80 -6.70 -10.83 -1.68
N GLY A 81 -7.64 -11.79 -1.69
CA GLY A 81 -8.46 -12.10 -0.52
C GLY A 81 -7.68 -12.43 0.75
N PRO A 82 -6.72 -13.36 0.72
CA PRO A 82 -5.94 -13.71 1.90
C PRO A 82 -5.18 -12.51 2.47
N LYS A 83 -4.47 -11.74 1.61
CA LYS A 83 -3.67 -10.56 2.00
C LYS A 83 -4.55 -9.51 2.68
N ALA A 84 -5.68 -9.14 2.05
CA ALA A 84 -6.61 -8.15 2.59
C ALA A 84 -7.21 -8.56 3.95
N THR A 85 -7.63 -9.82 4.07
CA THR A 85 -8.29 -10.31 5.31
C THR A 85 -7.30 -10.53 6.46
N ALA A 86 -6.09 -11.04 6.17
CA ALA A 86 -5.03 -11.23 7.16
C ALA A 86 -4.60 -9.87 7.75
N PHE A 87 -4.37 -8.90 6.85
CA PHE A 87 -3.94 -7.56 7.22
C PHE A 87 -4.94 -6.90 8.18
N CYS A 88 -6.21 -6.78 7.77
CA CYS A 88 -7.24 -6.13 8.58
C CYS A 88 -7.33 -6.69 10.01
N ALA A 89 -7.21 -8.00 10.14
CA ALA A 89 -7.52 -8.67 11.40
C ALA A 89 -6.35 -8.89 12.33
N ALA A 90 -5.14 -8.96 11.80
CA ALA A 90 -3.96 -8.76 12.62
C ALA A 90 -4.11 -7.41 13.34
N ILE A 91 -4.44 -6.35 12.59
CA ILE A 91 -4.45 -5.01 13.14
C ILE A 91 -5.66 -4.76 14.07
N ALA A 92 -6.86 -5.19 13.68
CA ALA A 92 -8.12 -4.99 14.40
C ALA A 92 -8.48 -6.16 15.34
N ILE A 93 -7.48 -6.78 15.95
CA ILE A 93 -7.63 -7.99 16.76
C ILE A 93 -8.66 -7.90 17.90
N GLU A 94 -8.83 -6.70 18.49
CA GLU A 94 -9.80 -6.47 19.57
C GLU A 94 -11.24 -6.27 19.07
N ILE A 95 -11.47 -6.26 17.75
CA ILE A 95 -12.80 -6.07 17.15
C ILE A 95 -13.40 -7.43 16.79
N GLU A 96 -14.51 -7.80 17.43
CA GLU A 96 -15.16 -9.11 17.21
C GLU A 96 -16.16 -9.12 16.05
N GLU A 97 -16.59 -7.95 15.59
CA GLU A 97 -17.62 -7.78 14.56
C GLU A 97 -17.13 -8.22 13.16
N VAL A 98 -17.37 -9.50 12.83
CA VAL A 98 -16.99 -10.12 11.55
C VAL A 98 -17.38 -9.27 10.34
N GLU A 99 -18.60 -8.73 10.36
CA GLU A 99 -19.14 -7.93 9.26
C GLU A 99 -18.36 -6.65 9.01
N ARG A 100 -17.97 -5.94 10.06
CA ARG A 100 -17.22 -4.68 9.95
C ARG A 100 -15.78 -4.93 9.53
N LEU A 101 -15.17 -6.00 10.05
CA LEU A 101 -13.85 -6.46 9.60
C LEU A 101 -13.85 -6.86 8.12
N ALA A 102 -14.91 -7.53 7.66
CA ALA A 102 -15.05 -7.87 6.25
C ALA A 102 -15.20 -6.62 5.37
N GLU A 103 -15.94 -5.61 5.80
CA GLU A 103 -16.06 -4.34 5.08
C GLU A 103 -14.74 -3.57 4.96
N VAL A 104 -13.95 -3.49 6.04
CA VAL A 104 -12.60 -2.91 5.98
C VAL A 104 -11.69 -3.74 5.08
N SER A 105 -11.78 -5.07 5.15
CA SER A 105 -11.03 -5.97 4.26
C SER A 105 -11.41 -5.74 2.79
N ILE A 106 -12.68 -5.47 2.48
CA ILE A 106 -13.13 -5.11 1.12
C ILE A 106 -12.51 -3.79 0.68
N VAL A 107 -12.46 -2.76 1.55
CA VAL A 107 -11.78 -1.50 1.22
C VAL A 107 -10.33 -1.75 0.82
N PHE A 108 -9.56 -2.48 1.63
CA PHE A 108 -8.17 -2.80 1.29
C PHE A 108 -8.05 -3.69 0.05
N GLY A 109 -8.93 -4.68 -0.10
CA GLY A 109 -8.97 -5.54 -1.28
C GLY A 109 -9.21 -4.75 -2.57
N LEU A 110 -10.06 -3.73 -2.53
CA LEU A 110 -10.30 -2.85 -3.68
C LEU A 110 -9.11 -1.93 -3.94
N LEU A 111 -8.43 -1.43 -2.92
CA LEU A 111 -7.18 -0.67 -3.10
C LEU A 111 -6.10 -1.53 -3.77
N PHE A 112 -5.90 -2.78 -3.33
CA PHE A 112 -4.99 -3.72 -4.00
C PHE A 112 -5.39 -4.02 -5.45
N LEU A 113 -6.69 -4.08 -5.75
CA LEU A 113 -7.16 -4.22 -7.13
C LEU A 113 -6.79 -3.00 -7.97
N PHE A 114 -7.02 -1.79 -7.46
CA PHE A 114 -6.72 -0.56 -8.19
C PHE A 114 -5.23 -0.41 -8.45
N ASP A 115 -4.40 -0.73 -7.47
CA ASP A 115 -2.95 -0.76 -7.55
C ASP A 115 -2.49 -1.66 -8.69
N GLY A 116 -2.86 -2.94 -8.63
CA GLY A 116 -2.48 -3.92 -9.64
C GLY A 116 -2.95 -3.53 -11.05
N LEU A 117 -4.14 -2.95 -11.19
CA LEU A 117 -4.62 -2.44 -12.48
C LEU A 117 -3.80 -1.24 -12.98
N MET A 118 -3.40 -0.33 -12.10
CA MET A 118 -2.55 0.81 -12.47
C MET A 118 -1.15 0.34 -12.89
N ASP A 119 -0.57 -0.63 -12.17
CA ASP A 119 0.73 -1.23 -12.48
C ASP A 119 0.72 -2.04 -13.78
N ASP A 120 -0.40 -2.71 -14.05
CA ASP A 120 -0.64 -3.43 -15.32
C ASP A 120 -0.91 -2.46 -16.50
N GLY A 121 -0.98 -1.15 -16.24
CA GLY A 121 -1.14 -0.10 -17.24
C GLY A 121 -2.58 0.11 -17.72
N ASP A 122 -3.59 -0.28 -16.93
CA ASP A 122 -5.01 -0.11 -17.27
C ASP A 122 -5.39 1.39 -17.37
N LEU A 123 -5.50 1.87 -18.61
CA LEU A 123 -5.87 3.26 -18.93
C LEU A 123 -7.27 3.62 -18.42
N ALA A 124 -8.20 2.67 -18.39
CA ALA A 124 -9.55 2.93 -17.91
C ALA A 124 -9.55 3.16 -16.40
N MET A 125 -8.73 2.41 -15.66
CA MET A 125 -8.53 2.61 -14.22
C MET A 125 -7.86 3.96 -13.92
N ALA A 126 -6.85 4.37 -14.70
CA ALA A 126 -6.21 5.67 -14.54
C ALA A 126 -7.21 6.84 -14.72
N VAL A 127 -8.06 6.78 -15.76
CA VAL A 127 -9.11 7.79 -15.98
C VAL A 127 -10.17 7.76 -14.88
N ALA A 128 -10.60 6.58 -14.43
CA ALA A 128 -11.56 6.45 -13.34
C ALA A 128 -11.03 7.04 -12.03
N THR A 129 -9.75 6.81 -11.72
CA THR A 129 -9.03 7.38 -10.59
C THR A 129 -9.02 8.91 -10.63
N HIS A 130 -8.66 9.51 -11.77
CA HIS A 130 -8.64 10.97 -11.88
C HIS A 130 -10.02 11.58 -11.63
N ARG A 131 -11.08 10.98 -12.20
CA ARG A 131 -12.46 11.42 -11.95
C ARG A 131 -12.86 11.30 -10.48
N PHE A 132 -12.43 10.22 -9.82
CA PHE A 132 -12.69 10.04 -8.39
C PHE A 132 -12.01 11.13 -7.55
N ILE A 133 -10.73 11.41 -7.80
CA ILE A 133 -9.96 12.45 -7.09
C ILE A 133 -10.58 13.83 -7.32
N GLU A 134 -10.97 14.18 -8.55
CA GLU A 134 -11.63 15.45 -8.88
C GLU A 134 -12.92 15.68 -8.08
N VAL A 135 -13.70 14.63 -7.88
CA VAL A 135 -14.98 14.70 -7.15
C VAL A 135 -14.77 14.72 -5.65
N HIS A 136 -13.89 13.86 -5.13
CA HIS A 136 -13.83 13.56 -3.70
C HIS A 136 -12.67 14.22 -2.96
N ALA A 137 -11.63 14.65 -3.66
CA ALA A 137 -10.47 15.29 -3.06
C ALA A 137 -9.95 16.46 -3.93
N PRO A 138 -10.77 17.46 -4.25
CA PRO A 138 -10.40 18.55 -5.17
C PRO A 138 -9.24 19.42 -4.64
N ARG A 139 -8.91 19.29 -3.35
CA ARG A 139 -7.78 19.97 -2.70
C ARG A 139 -6.46 19.24 -2.87
N LEU A 140 -6.48 17.93 -3.12
CA LEU A 140 -5.31 17.22 -3.58
C LEU A 140 -5.01 17.75 -4.97
N ARG A 141 -4.15 18.76 -5.00
CA ARG A 141 -3.52 19.21 -6.22
C ARG A 141 -2.63 18.05 -6.65
N LEU A 142 -3.17 17.12 -7.44
CA LEU A 142 -2.40 16.54 -8.53
C LEU A 142 -1.70 17.74 -9.19
N PRO A 143 -0.36 17.74 -9.33
CA PRO A 143 0.40 18.85 -9.91
C PRO A 143 -0.44 19.57 -10.98
N ALA A 144 -0.84 20.79 -10.64
CA ALA A 144 -2.11 21.38 -11.04
C ALA A 144 -2.36 21.39 -12.56
N SER A 145 -3.42 20.70 -12.98
CA SER A 145 -4.61 21.21 -13.69
C SER A 145 -4.52 22.19 -14.88
N ASN A 146 -3.43 22.93 -15.10
CA ASN A 146 -3.03 23.31 -16.46
C ASN A 146 -2.41 22.14 -17.18
N ASP A 147 -1.73 21.30 -16.40
CA ASP A 147 -1.15 20.05 -16.79
C ASP A 147 -2.09 18.87 -16.58
N ALA A 148 -3.34 19.00 -16.10
CA ALA A 148 -4.34 17.93 -16.24
C ALA A 148 -5.26 18.15 -17.45
N LYS A 149 -5.49 19.38 -17.91
CA LYS A 149 -6.02 19.61 -19.27
C LYS A 149 -4.93 19.51 -20.31
N ARG A 150 -3.69 19.89 -19.99
CA ARG A 150 -2.53 19.56 -20.82
C ARG A 150 -2.12 18.13 -20.67
N LEU A 151 -2.10 17.39 -19.55
CA LEU A 151 -1.81 15.93 -19.47
C LEU A 151 -3.02 15.08 -19.87
N ALA A 152 -4.27 15.37 -19.53
CA ALA A 152 -5.37 14.75 -20.27
C ALA A 152 -5.35 15.16 -21.75
N SER A 153 -4.49 16.10 -22.18
CA SER A 153 -4.10 16.34 -23.58
C SER A 153 -2.60 16.08 -23.86
N ALA A 154 -1.80 15.44 -23.00
CA ALA A 154 -0.31 15.37 -23.03
C ALA A 154 0.24 14.14 -22.35
N VAL A 155 -0.43 13.53 -21.39
CA VAL A 155 -0.61 12.08 -21.33
C VAL A 155 -1.43 11.65 -22.55
N LEU A 156 -2.53 12.34 -22.92
CA LEU A 156 -3.13 12.11 -24.25
C LEU A 156 -2.31 12.62 -25.48
N ARG A 157 -1.23 13.40 -25.32
CA ARG A 157 -0.27 13.81 -26.41
C ARG A 157 1.16 13.23 -26.26
N SER A 158 1.48 12.46 -25.21
CA SER A 158 2.77 11.77 -25.04
C SER A 158 2.60 10.26 -24.95
N GLU A 159 1.54 9.75 -24.29
CA GLU A 159 1.10 8.35 -24.52
C GLU A 159 0.47 8.19 -25.91
N LEU A 160 0.12 9.30 -26.57
CA LEU A 160 -0.30 9.33 -27.95
C LEU A 160 0.40 10.46 -28.71
N ASP A 161 0.85 10.25 -29.94
CA ASP A 161 0.47 11.20 -30.99
C ASP A 161 -1.04 11.45 -30.77
N ALA A 162 -1.56 12.56 -30.21
CA ALA A 162 -3.01 12.66 -29.85
C ALA A 162 -3.98 12.38 -31.02
N ALA A 163 -3.41 12.36 -32.23
CA ALA A 163 -3.89 11.74 -33.46
C ALA A 163 -4.28 10.24 -33.43
N ARG A 164 -3.58 9.41 -32.63
CA ARG A 164 -3.24 8.02 -32.97
C ARG A 164 -3.37 6.96 -31.89
N ALA A 165 -3.16 7.23 -30.60
CA ALA A 165 -3.30 6.16 -29.61
C ALA A 165 -4.72 6.03 -29.01
N PRO A 166 -5.03 4.89 -28.39
CA PRO A 166 -6.41 4.49 -28.15
C PRO A 166 -7.00 5.28 -26.98
N ARG A 167 -8.21 5.83 -27.16
CA ARG A 167 -9.01 6.28 -26.01
C ARG A 167 -9.55 5.04 -25.29
N PRO A 168 -9.49 4.95 -23.96
CA PRO A 168 -10.09 3.83 -23.25
C PRO A 168 -11.59 3.82 -23.50
N ASP A 169 -12.16 2.62 -23.63
CA ASP A 169 -13.60 2.44 -23.80
C ASP A 169 -14.35 3.08 -22.62
N PRO A 170 -15.27 4.03 -22.86
CA PRO A 170 -16.08 4.64 -21.80
C PRO A 170 -16.81 3.63 -20.92
N ALA A 171 -17.21 2.47 -21.46
CA ALA A 171 -17.85 1.41 -20.68
C ALA A 171 -16.88 0.78 -19.67
N LEU A 172 -15.61 0.58 -20.05
CA LEU A 172 -14.58 0.10 -19.14
C LEU A 172 -14.25 1.14 -18.06
N VAL A 173 -14.15 2.42 -18.42
CA VAL A 173 -13.95 3.50 -17.42
C VAL A 173 -15.09 3.49 -16.40
N ALA A 174 -16.33 3.33 -16.86
CA ALA A 174 -17.48 3.24 -15.95
C ALA A 174 -17.43 1.97 -15.08
N ALA A 175 -16.98 0.83 -15.62
CA ALA A 175 -16.79 -0.40 -14.86
C ALA A 175 -15.74 -0.25 -13.75
N ARG A 176 -14.59 0.39 -14.06
CA ARG A 176 -13.52 0.69 -13.08
C ARG A 176 -13.94 1.74 -12.04
N ALA A 177 -14.81 2.69 -12.39
CA ALA A 177 -15.28 3.72 -11.46
C ALA A 177 -16.27 3.21 -10.39
N ARG A 178 -17.03 2.15 -10.67
CA ARG A 178 -18.00 1.56 -9.71
C ARG A 178 -17.35 1.12 -8.39
N PRO A 179 -16.28 0.30 -8.38
CA PRO A 179 -15.64 -0.10 -7.13
C PRO A 179 -15.02 1.09 -6.37
N LEU A 180 -14.57 2.15 -7.04
CA LEU A 180 -14.11 3.37 -6.37
C LEU A 180 -15.25 4.07 -5.60
N ALA A 181 -16.43 4.17 -6.21
CA ALA A 181 -17.61 4.69 -5.53
C ALA A 181 -18.05 3.79 -4.36
N GLU A 182 -17.87 2.47 -4.50
CA GLU A 182 -18.13 1.50 -3.44
C GLU A 182 -17.18 1.69 -2.25
N VAL A 183 -15.89 1.97 -2.48
CA VAL A 183 -14.95 2.32 -1.40
C VAL A 183 -15.44 3.55 -0.63
N ALA A 184 -15.81 4.63 -1.33
CA ALA A 184 -16.33 5.82 -0.66
C ALA A 184 -17.60 5.52 0.17
N ARG A 185 -18.52 4.71 -0.38
CA ARG A 185 -19.73 4.28 0.33
C ARG A 185 -19.40 3.46 1.58
N LEU A 186 -18.45 2.53 1.49
CA LEU A 186 -18.02 1.71 2.62
C LEU A 186 -17.36 2.56 3.69
N LEU A 187 -16.47 3.49 3.33
CA LEU A 187 -15.84 4.40 4.28
C LEU A 187 -16.88 5.25 5.04
N HIS A 188 -17.87 5.81 4.32
CA HIS A 188 -18.98 6.53 4.97
C HIS A 188 -19.77 5.67 5.97
N ARG A 189 -19.88 4.36 5.73
CA ARG A 189 -20.58 3.43 6.65
C ARG A 189 -19.71 3.01 7.83
N LEU A 190 -18.40 2.89 7.61
CA LEU A 190 -17.43 2.40 8.60
C LEU A 190 -17.00 3.47 9.60
N SER A 191 -17.13 4.74 9.26
CA SER A 191 -16.62 5.87 10.04
C SER A 191 -17.71 6.79 10.56
N SER A 192 -17.40 7.53 11.62
CA SER A 192 -18.21 8.69 12.02
C SER A 192 -18.23 9.74 10.89
N PRO A 193 -19.31 10.53 10.75
CA PRO A 193 -19.45 11.51 9.66
C PRO A 193 -18.29 12.51 9.55
N GLU A 194 -17.69 12.90 10.68
CA GLU A 194 -16.57 13.83 10.73
C GLU A 194 -15.23 13.25 10.23
N ASP A 195 -15.09 11.92 10.17
CA ASP A 195 -13.88 11.25 9.65
C ASP A 195 -14.00 10.89 8.18
N ALA A 196 -15.21 10.68 7.67
CA ALA A 196 -15.41 10.11 6.34
C ALA A 196 -14.70 10.90 5.24
N GLY A 197 -14.74 12.24 5.31
CA GLY A 197 -14.02 13.12 4.39
C GLY A 197 -12.51 12.91 4.45
N ALA A 198 -11.93 12.88 5.65
CA ALA A 198 -10.50 12.64 5.85
C ALA A 198 -10.07 11.24 5.35
N LEU A 199 -10.93 10.23 5.52
CA LEU A 199 -10.68 8.86 5.06
C LEU A 199 -10.79 8.69 3.54
N ILE A 200 -11.57 9.52 2.87
CA ILE A 200 -11.63 9.50 1.41
C ILE A 200 -10.47 10.32 0.84
N GLU A 201 -10.22 11.52 1.37
CA GLU A 201 -9.18 12.42 0.88
C GLU A 201 -7.77 11.83 1.07
N SER A 202 -7.41 11.36 2.26
CA SER A 202 -6.03 10.90 2.51
C SER A 202 -5.80 9.43 2.08
N PRO A 203 -6.43 8.42 2.71
CA PRO A 203 -6.14 7.01 2.39
C PRO A 203 -6.40 6.61 0.95
N VAL A 204 -7.51 7.08 0.35
CA VAL A 204 -7.94 6.59 -0.96
C VAL A 204 -7.45 7.51 -2.06
N ALA A 205 -7.82 8.80 -2.01
CA ALA A 205 -7.43 9.73 -3.06
C ALA A 205 -5.93 10.02 -3.02
N GLY A 206 -5.29 10.07 -1.84
CA GLY A 206 -3.84 10.16 -1.71
C GLY A 206 -3.12 8.95 -2.33
N PHE A 207 -3.49 7.73 -1.94
CA PHE A 207 -2.97 6.47 -2.49
C PHE A 207 -3.00 6.48 -4.03
N LEU A 208 -4.19 6.69 -4.58
CA LEU A 208 -4.43 6.69 -6.01
C LEU A 208 -3.70 7.83 -6.74
N SER A 209 -3.59 9.00 -6.11
CA SER A 209 -2.84 10.13 -6.64
C SER A 209 -1.35 9.81 -6.76
N HIS A 210 -0.75 9.23 -5.72
CA HIS A 210 0.64 8.83 -5.72
C HIS A 210 0.92 7.71 -6.72
N GLY A 211 0.09 6.66 -6.75
CA GLY A 211 0.21 5.59 -7.76
C GLY A 211 0.10 6.11 -9.19
N SER A 212 -0.83 7.04 -9.45
CA SER A 212 -0.94 7.67 -10.78
C SER A 212 0.28 8.51 -11.15
N ALA A 213 0.92 9.17 -10.19
CA ALA A 213 2.14 9.94 -10.42
C ALA A 213 3.35 9.04 -10.65
N MET A 214 3.50 7.96 -9.86
CA MET A 214 4.53 6.94 -10.10
C MET A 214 4.42 6.36 -11.49
N ARG A 215 3.21 6.02 -11.95
CA ARG A 215 2.96 5.57 -13.32
C ARG A 215 3.55 6.54 -14.35
N GLN A 216 3.29 7.84 -14.22
CA GLN A 216 3.83 8.84 -15.16
C GLN A 216 5.37 8.92 -15.11
N LEU A 217 5.96 8.81 -13.92
CA LEU A 217 7.41 8.82 -13.75
C LEU A 217 8.07 7.58 -14.36
N SER A 218 7.48 6.39 -14.16
CA SER A 218 7.95 5.15 -14.79
C SER A 218 7.91 5.23 -16.32
N GLN A 219 6.88 5.86 -16.89
CA GLN A 219 6.84 6.08 -18.35
C GLN A 219 7.97 7.01 -18.83
N ARG A 220 8.20 8.13 -18.14
CA ARG A 220 9.31 9.05 -18.47
C ARG A 220 10.66 8.37 -18.34
N TYR A 221 10.82 7.46 -17.38
CA TYR A 221 12.03 6.67 -17.22
C TYR A 221 12.29 5.80 -18.46
N LEU A 222 11.26 5.13 -18.99
CA LEU A 222 11.38 4.28 -20.19
C LEU A 222 11.68 5.08 -21.47
N GLU A 223 11.30 6.36 -21.52
CA GLU A 223 11.52 7.23 -22.68
C GLU A 223 12.93 7.86 -22.72
N ARG A 224 13.66 7.88 -21.60
CA ARG A 224 14.94 8.60 -21.44
C ARG A 224 16.12 7.66 -21.22
N GLU A 225 17.34 8.22 -21.35
CA GLU A 225 18.54 7.57 -20.82
C GLU A 225 18.50 7.57 -19.29
N GLU A 226 18.65 6.39 -18.68
CA GLU A 226 18.50 6.11 -17.24
C GLU A 226 19.23 7.11 -16.32
N GLY A 227 20.46 7.49 -16.67
CA GLY A 227 21.27 8.40 -15.84
C GLY A 227 20.67 9.81 -15.70
N ALA A 228 20.16 10.38 -16.79
CA ALA A 228 19.60 11.73 -16.79
C ALA A 228 18.24 11.80 -16.07
N PHE A 229 17.49 10.68 -16.02
CA PHE A 229 16.21 10.64 -15.32
C PHE A 229 16.39 10.86 -13.81
N TRP A 230 17.33 10.16 -13.18
CA TRP A 230 17.47 10.21 -11.73
C TRP A 230 18.00 11.55 -11.21
N ASP A 231 18.83 12.25 -11.99
CA ASP A 231 19.26 13.60 -11.64
C ASP A 231 18.07 14.60 -11.64
N ASP A 232 17.08 14.40 -12.51
CA ASP A 232 15.91 15.29 -12.63
C ASP A 232 14.75 14.91 -11.69
N HIS A 233 14.56 13.61 -11.41
CA HIS A 233 13.29 13.09 -10.87
C HIS A 233 13.42 12.23 -9.61
N ALA A 234 14.62 11.95 -9.06
CA ALA A 234 14.76 11.07 -7.90
C ALA A 234 13.93 11.52 -6.69
N ASP A 235 13.99 12.80 -6.31
CA ASP A 235 13.22 13.32 -5.16
C ASP A 235 11.70 13.23 -5.37
N GLU A 236 11.24 13.56 -6.58
CA GLU A 236 9.82 13.48 -6.96
C GLU A 236 9.33 12.02 -6.93
N PHE A 237 10.12 11.11 -7.52
CA PHE A 237 9.83 9.69 -7.53
C PHE A 237 9.74 9.13 -6.12
N VAL A 238 10.74 9.38 -5.27
CA VAL A 238 10.75 8.89 -3.87
C VAL A 238 9.53 9.40 -3.09
N ALA A 239 9.18 10.68 -3.24
CA ALA A 239 8.00 11.24 -2.57
C ALA A 239 6.71 10.53 -3.00
N HIS A 240 6.60 10.13 -4.27
CA HIS A 240 5.45 9.38 -4.76
C HIS A 240 5.50 7.89 -4.42
N ALA A 241 6.66 7.25 -4.49
CA ALA A 241 6.85 5.85 -4.11
C ALA A 241 6.56 5.64 -2.62
N ILE A 242 7.13 6.45 -1.75
CA ILE A 242 6.87 6.34 -0.32
C ILE A 242 5.41 6.74 -0.02
N GLY A 243 4.93 7.83 -0.64
CA GLY A 243 3.56 8.30 -0.45
C GLY A 243 2.48 7.35 -0.97
N SER A 244 2.76 6.47 -1.93
CA SER A 244 1.78 5.49 -2.43
C SER A 244 1.54 4.33 -1.48
N ILE A 245 2.34 4.16 -0.43
CA ILE A 245 2.06 3.16 0.61
C ILE A 245 0.86 3.55 1.48
N GLN A 246 0.70 4.85 1.78
CA GLN A 246 -0.39 5.39 2.62
C GLN A 246 -0.63 4.63 3.94
N THR A 247 0.43 4.39 4.72
CA THR A 247 0.34 3.78 6.06
C THR A 247 -0.58 4.61 6.96
N ALA A 248 -0.44 5.94 6.96
CA ALA A 248 -1.31 6.85 7.72
C ALA A 248 -2.79 6.64 7.38
N GLY A 249 -3.10 6.52 6.09
CA GLY A 249 -4.46 6.29 5.62
C GLY A 249 -4.98 4.91 6.03
N THR A 250 -4.13 3.90 5.91
CA THR A 250 -4.43 2.53 6.31
C THR A 250 -4.73 2.41 7.81
N ILE A 251 -3.93 3.08 8.65
CA ILE A 251 -4.20 3.20 10.10
C ILE A 251 -5.54 3.87 10.32
N ALA A 252 -5.83 4.97 9.61
CA ALA A 252 -7.05 5.74 9.78
C ALA A 252 -8.31 4.93 9.47
N VAL A 253 -8.31 4.11 8.43
CA VAL A 253 -9.43 3.20 8.11
C VAL A 253 -9.67 2.21 9.24
N VAL A 254 -8.61 1.61 9.79
CA VAL A 254 -8.78 0.66 10.92
C VAL A 254 -9.17 1.39 12.21
N TYR A 255 -8.61 2.57 12.45
CA TYR A 255 -8.92 3.42 13.60
C TYR A 255 -10.39 3.82 13.65
N SER A 256 -11.07 3.94 12.50
CA SER A 256 -12.50 4.22 12.45
C SER A 256 -13.36 3.13 13.12
N LEU A 257 -12.90 1.88 13.11
CA LEU A 257 -13.55 0.79 13.84
C LEU A 257 -13.47 1.02 15.35
N TYR A 258 -12.30 1.41 15.85
CA TYR A 258 -12.09 1.70 17.27
C TYR A 258 -12.86 2.94 17.72
N ARG A 259 -12.89 4.01 16.92
CA ARG A 259 -13.68 5.22 17.21
C ARG A 259 -15.18 4.92 17.25
N SER A 260 -15.66 4.04 16.38
CA SER A 260 -17.08 3.67 16.39
C SER A 260 -17.47 2.95 17.68
N ALA A 261 -16.58 2.12 18.23
CA ALA A 261 -16.77 1.47 19.53
C ALA A 261 -16.48 2.39 20.72
N ARG A 262 -15.66 3.44 20.51
CA ARG A 262 -15.19 4.40 21.52
C ARG A 262 -15.27 5.84 20.97
N PRO A 263 -16.47 6.44 20.92
CA PRO A 263 -16.68 7.75 20.29
C PRO A 263 -15.89 8.89 20.94
N GLU A 264 -15.43 8.71 22.18
CA GLU A 264 -14.57 9.63 22.92
C GLU A 264 -13.15 9.76 22.36
N LEU A 265 -12.71 8.81 21.53
CA LEU A 265 -11.41 8.88 20.86
C LEU A 265 -11.36 10.06 19.89
N PRO A 266 -10.22 10.78 19.78
CA PRO A 266 -10.09 11.92 18.86
C PRO A 266 -10.36 11.54 17.42
N THR A 267 -10.90 12.48 16.64
CA THR A 267 -11.16 12.27 15.21
C THR A 267 -9.87 12.00 14.46
N THR A 268 -9.96 11.30 13.33
CA THR A 268 -8.82 11.08 12.44
C THR A 268 -8.16 12.40 12.06
N GLY A 269 -8.97 13.42 11.76
CA GLY A 269 -8.46 14.77 11.46
C GLY A 269 -7.70 15.40 12.63
N GLN A 270 -8.16 15.22 13.87
CA GLN A 270 -7.45 15.71 15.06
C GLN A 270 -6.12 15.00 15.28
N VAL A 271 -6.08 13.67 15.11
CA VAL A 271 -4.85 12.88 15.24
C VAL A 271 -3.82 13.30 14.19
N LEU A 272 -4.23 13.38 12.93
CA LEU A 272 -3.35 13.72 11.81
C LEU A 272 -2.97 15.21 11.76
N ALA A 273 -3.67 16.07 12.50
CA ALA A 273 -3.28 17.48 12.67
C ALA A 273 -1.98 17.64 13.48
N SER A 274 -1.57 16.64 14.29
CA SER A 274 -0.31 16.66 15.02
C SER A 274 0.88 16.49 14.04
N PRO A 275 1.77 17.50 13.90
CA PRO A 275 2.90 17.40 12.99
C PRO A 275 3.85 16.25 13.32
N ALA A 276 3.98 15.91 14.61
CA ALA A 276 4.84 14.82 15.08
C ALA A 276 4.26 13.46 14.68
N VAL A 277 2.96 13.21 14.93
CA VAL A 277 2.28 11.98 14.52
C VAL A 277 2.33 11.83 13.01
N ARG A 278 2.00 12.91 12.29
CA ARG A 278 2.03 12.94 10.83
C ARG A 278 3.42 12.62 10.28
N ARG A 279 4.47 13.22 10.83
CA ARG A 279 5.86 12.93 10.42
C ARG A 279 6.21 11.45 10.61
N VAL A 280 5.86 10.86 11.75
CA VAL A 280 6.14 9.44 11.99
C VAL A 280 5.37 8.56 11.00
N CYS A 281 4.10 8.84 10.75
CA CYS A 281 3.26 8.04 9.86
C CYS A 281 3.64 8.22 8.38
N GLU A 282 3.62 9.45 7.88
CA GLU A 282 3.76 9.79 6.44
C GLU A 282 5.21 9.84 5.96
N ARG A 283 6.20 9.82 6.86
CA ARG A 283 7.61 9.78 6.46
C ARG A 283 8.28 8.50 6.90
N PHE A 284 8.29 8.19 8.19
CA PHE A 284 9.10 7.08 8.68
C PHE A 284 8.45 5.72 8.44
N ALA A 285 7.18 5.59 8.79
CA ALA A 285 6.43 4.37 8.59
C ALA A 285 6.17 4.10 7.10
N ASP A 286 5.74 5.10 6.34
CA ASP A 286 5.60 4.95 4.89
C ASP A 286 6.92 4.55 4.22
N ALA A 287 8.06 5.15 4.61
CA ALA A 287 9.34 4.77 4.03
C ALA A 287 9.74 3.34 4.40
N ALA A 288 9.58 2.94 5.66
CA ALA A 288 9.87 1.56 6.09
C ALA A 288 9.01 0.55 5.34
N SER A 289 7.70 0.79 5.28
CA SER A 289 6.75 -0.04 4.53
C SER A 289 7.07 -0.08 3.03
N ARG A 290 7.50 1.04 2.42
CA ARG A 290 7.97 1.07 1.01
C ARG A 290 9.19 0.19 0.83
N ILE A 291 10.16 0.24 1.73
CA ILE A 291 11.33 -0.66 1.68
C ILE A 291 10.91 -2.12 1.83
N PHE A 292 9.94 -2.43 2.68
CA PHE A 292 9.41 -3.80 2.80
C PHE A 292 8.76 -4.24 1.48
N ASP A 293 7.92 -3.39 0.89
CA ASP A 293 7.23 -3.66 -0.38
C ASP A 293 8.24 -3.88 -1.51
N ASP A 294 9.20 -2.97 -1.68
CA ASP A 294 10.23 -3.04 -2.71
C ASP A 294 11.12 -4.31 -2.59
N VAL A 295 11.47 -4.75 -1.37
CA VAL A 295 12.18 -6.03 -1.17
C VAL A 295 11.31 -7.23 -1.55
N GLY A 296 10.03 -7.19 -1.20
CA GLY A 296 9.09 -8.29 -1.46
C GLY A 296 8.80 -8.47 -2.95
N ASP A 297 8.70 -7.36 -3.68
CA ASP A 297 8.33 -7.34 -5.09
C ASP A 297 9.54 -7.36 -6.04
N GLN A 298 10.77 -7.38 -5.52
CA GLN A 298 12.00 -7.33 -6.32
C GLN A 298 12.00 -8.30 -7.52
N ASP A 299 11.59 -9.54 -7.30
CA ASP A 299 11.57 -10.59 -8.33
C ASP A 299 10.46 -10.40 -9.35
N VAL A 300 9.34 -9.82 -8.95
CA VAL A 300 8.21 -9.52 -9.83
C VAL A 300 8.58 -8.33 -10.72
N ASP A 301 9.20 -7.31 -10.13
CA ASP A 301 9.61 -6.08 -10.80
C ASP A 301 10.78 -6.29 -11.78
N ARG A 302 11.68 -7.25 -11.50
CA ARG A 302 12.77 -7.64 -12.44
C ARG A 302 12.25 -8.29 -13.72
N ARG A 303 11.07 -8.89 -13.71
CA ARG A 303 10.57 -9.66 -14.87
C ARG A 303 10.11 -8.74 -15.98
N SER A 304 10.60 -8.98 -17.20
CA SER A 304 10.16 -8.25 -18.38
C SER A 304 8.71 -8.62 -18.71
N GLY A 305 7.81 -7.64 -18.63
CA GLY A 305 6.36 -7.83 -18.84
C GLY A 305 5.62 -6.49 -18.81
N PRO A 306 4.27 -6.49 -18.89
CA PRO A 306 3.47 -5.27 -18.75
C PRO A 306 3.80 -4.52 -17.44
N ARG A 307 3.95 -5.26 -16.33
CA ARG A 307 4.41 -4.74 -15.03
C ARG A 307 5.89 -4.35 -14.97
N GLY A 308 6.77 -5.09 -15.66
CA GLY A 308 8.21 -4.79 -15.70
C GLY A 308 8.58 -3.46 -16.38
N ARG A 309 7.58 -2.75 -16.91
CA ARG A 309 7.68 -1.36 -17.41
C ARG A 309 7.32 -0.32 -16.33
N PHE A 310 6.67 -0.74 -15.24
CA PHE A 310 6.18 0.09 -14.15
C PHE A 310 6.87 -0.17 -12.80
N GLY A 311 7.72 -1.19 -12.67
CA GLY A 311 8.40 -1.56 -11.43
C GLY A 311 9.71 -0.81 -11.13
N LEU A 312 9.66 0.53 -11.09
CA LEU A 312 10.77 1.29 -10.52
C LEU A 312 10.84 1.00 -9.02
N ASN A 313 11.93 0.39 -8.60
CA ASN A 313 12.12 -0.17 -7.28
C ASN A 313 13.57 0.06 -6.84
N LEU A 314 13.79 0.45 -5.57
CA LEU A 314 15.13 0.77 -5.05
C LEU A 314 16.14 -0.37 -5.22
N PHE A 315 15.70 -1.62 -5.07
CA PHE A 315 16.52 -2.82 -5.13
C PHE A 315 16.85 -3.24 -6.57
N ASN A 316 16.01 -2.85 -7.52
CA ASN A 316 16.23 -3.14 -8.94
C ASN A 316 16.96 -2.01 -9.68
N HIS A 317 17.00 -0.81 -9.09
CA HIS A 317 17.65 0.37 -9.65
C HIS A 317 18.59 1.01 -8.62
N PRO A 318 19.74 0.37 -8.30
CA PRO A 318 20.68 0.86 -7.28
C PRO A 318 21.44 2.10 -7.77
N ASN A 319 20.74 3.22 -7.88
CA ASN A 319 21.25 4.51 -8.32
C ASN A 319 21.54 5.41 -7.10
N ARG A 320 22.70 6.08 -7.10
CA ARG A 320 23.10 6.97 -6.00
C ARG A 320 22.08 8.09 -5.73
N ARG A 321 21.54 8.74 -6.75
CA ARG A 321 20.55 9.82 -6.57
C ARG A 321 19.26 9.30 -5.94
N LEU A 322 18.80 8.12 -6.37
CA LEU A 322 17.64 7.48 -5.78
C LEU A 322 17.87 7.14 -4.31
N VAL A 323 19.00 6.51 -3.97
CA VAL A 323 19.35 6.18 -2.57
C VAL A 323 19.47 7.43 -1.70
N GLU A 324 20.15 8.47 -2.19
CA GLU A 324 20.23 9.76 -1.49
C GLU A 324 18.82 10.32 -1.24
N ALA A 325 17.98 10.41 -2.27
CA ALA A 325 16.62 10.92 -2.14
C ALA A 325 15.80 10.14 -1.09
N THR A 326 15.87 8.80 -1.10
CA THR A 326 15.17 7.93 -0.12
C THR A 326 15.63 8.20 1.31
N LEU A 327 16.94 8.29 1.56
CA LEU A 327 17.48 8.54 2.89
C LEU A 327 17.21 9.98 3.36
N ARG A 328 17.35 10.98 2.50
CA ARG A 328 17.00 12.38 2.80
C ARG A 328 15.51 12.55 3.07
N PHE A 329 14.64 11.76 2.42
CA PHE A 329 13.21 11.77 2.68
C PHE A 329 12.89 11.40 4.13
N VAL A 330 13.69 10.55 4.78
CA VAL A 330 13.55 10.26 6.21
C VAL A 330 14.48 11.10 7.11
N GLY A 331 15.19 12.07 6.54
CA GLY A 331 16.07 12.99 7.27
C GLY A 331 17.44 12.41 7.60
N VAL A 332 17.91 11.44 6.82
CA VAL A 332 19.26 10.87 6.91
C VAL A 332 20.11 11.47 5.79
N ASP A 333 20.99 12.40 6.16
CA ASP A 333 21.94 13.08 5.26
C ASP A 333 23.40 12.57 5.41
N ASP A 334 23.60 11.53 6.23
CA ASP A 334 24.92 10.98 6.54
C ASP A 334 25.50 10.20 5.34
N GLU A 335 26.64 10.69 4.82
CA GLU A 335 27.30 10.11 3.65
C GLU A 335 27.79 8.67 3.89
N ASP A 336 28.18 8.32 5.12
CA ASP A 336 28.62 6.96 5.43
C ASP A 336 27.45 5.99 5.38
N VAL A 337 26.25 6.44 5.80
CA VAL A 337 25.01 5.64 5.71
C VAL A 337 24.56 5.50 4.26
N ILE A 338 24.63 6.56 3.46
CA ILE A 338 24.34 6.52 2.01
C ILE A 338 25.29 5.54 1.31
N ALA A 339 26.60 5.66 1.54
CA ALA A 339 27.60 4.78 0.95
C ALA A 339 27.43 3.32 1.41
N ALA A 340 27.07 3.08 2.68
CA ALA A 340 26.77 1.75 3.18
C ALA A 340 25.54 1.12 2.51
N THR A 341 24.49 1.93 2.29
CA THR A 341 23.25 1.48 1.64
C THR A 341 23.52 1.11 0.18
N LEU A 342 24.31 1.92 -0.53
CA LEU A 342 24.75 1.60 -1.90
C LEU A 342 25.57 0.31 -1.97
N ARG A 343 26.47 0.08 -1.00
CA ARG A 343 27.24 -1.18 -0.94
C ARG A 343 26.35 -2.39 -0.71
N ASP A 344 25.34 -2.26 0.15
CA ASP A 344 24.41 -3.35 0.44
C ASP A 344 23.51 -3.65 -0.76
N LEU A 345 23.00 -2.64 -1.46
CA LEU A 345 22.26 -2.82 -2.71
C LEU A 345 23.12 -3.47 -3.80
N ALA A 346 24.39 -3.06 -3.93
CA ALA A 346 25.31 -3.62 -4.91
C ALA A 346 25.73 -5.06 -4.62
N ALA A 347 25.53 -5.55 -3.39
CA ALA A 347 25.79 -6.95 -3.05
C ALA A 347 24.74 -7.88 -3.67
N ASP A 348 23.53 -7.39 -3.94
CA ASP A 348 22.40 -8.14 -4.53
C ASP A 348 22.18 -9.49 -3.81
N ASP A 349 22.19 -9.45 -2.47
CA ASP A 349 21.99 -10.61 -1.61
C ASP A 349 21.02 -10.33 -0.46
N SER A 350 20.40 -11.38 0.07
CA SER A 350 19.41 -11.28 1.14
C SER A 350 19.96 -10.69 2.45
N ALA A 351 21.27 -10.76 2.66
CA ALA A 351 21.89 -10.16 3.82
C ALA A 351 22.01 -8.63 3.66
N GLY A 352 22.29 -8.13 2.46
CA GLY A 352 22.23 -6.72 2.08
C GLY A 352 20.83 -6.16 2.25
N ASP A 353 19.83 -6.87 1.71
CA ASP A 353 18.42 -6.49 1.85
C ASP A 353 18.02 -6.38 3.32
N GLY A 354 18.37 -7.40 4.13
CA GLY A 354 18.09 -7.39 5.56
C GLY A 354 18.72 -6.21 6.32
N ARG A 355 19.94 -5.78 5.94
CA ARG A 355 20.58 -4.60 6.53
C ARG A 355 19.88 -3.30 6.13
N ILE A 356 19.41 -3.19 4.90
CA ILE A 356 18.66 -2.00 4.44
C ILE A 356 17.32 -1.93 5.17
N VAL A 357 16.60 -3.05 5.25
CA VAL A 357 15.35 -3.17 5.98
C VAL A 357 15.53 -2.75 7.45
N GLU A 358 16.56 -3.25 8.15
CA GLU A 358 16.78 -2.90 9.56
C GLU A 358 17.09 -1.41 9.75
N ARG A 359 17.79 -0.75 8.81
CA ARG A 359 18.01 0.71 8.88
C ARG A 359 16.70 1.49 8.90
N PHE A 360 15.73 1.13 8.07
CA PHE A 360 14.43 1.81 8.06
C PHE A 360 13.56 1.42 9.25
N VAL A 361 13.70 0.20 9.76
CA VAL A 361 13.11 -0.21 11.04
C VAL A 361 13.64 0.67 12.18
N ASP A 362 14.95 0.93 12.24
CA ASP A 362 15.55 1.79 13.26
C ASP A 362 15.08 3.25 13.15
N VAL A 363 14.91 3.76 11.92
CA VAL A 363 14.34 5.09 11.67
C VAL A 363 12.93 5.19 12.25
N VAL A 364 12.03 4.23 11.97
CA VAL A 364 10.66 4.28 12.49
C VAL A 364 10.62 4.07 14.00
N ARG A 365 11.44 3.17 14.56
CA ARG A 365 11.56 2.98 16.02
C ARG A 365 12.04 4.24 16.72
N GLY A 366 13.10 4.87 16.23
CA GLY A 366 13.62 6.13 16.76
C GLY A 366 12.59 7.26 16.65
N GLY A 367 11.89 7.33 15.52
CA GLY A 367 10.77 8.25 15.31
C GLY A 367 9.66 8.09 16.35
N VAL A 368 9.17 6.86 16.55
CA VAL A 368 8.13 6.54 17.54
C VAL A 368 8.60 6.81 18.97
N ALA A 369 9.83 6.44 19.32
CA ALA A 369 10.41 6.64 20.65
C ALA A 369 10.64 8.12 20.98
N SER A 370 10.85 8.97 19.97
CA SER A 370 11.02 10.42 20.13
C SER A 370 9.71 11.21 20.20
N LEU A 371 8.56 10.55 20.04
CA LEU A 371 7.27 11.23 20.13
C LEU A 371 7.04 11.82 21.53
N PRO A 372 6.57 13.08 21.63
CA PRO A 372 6.21 13.67 22.91
C PRO A 372 5.12 12.88 23.65
N ALA A 373 5.11 12.94 24.97
CA ALA A 373 4.16 12.19 25.80
C ALA A 373 2.69 12.56 25.51
N GLU A 374 2.42 13.82 25.14
CA GLU A 374 1.11 14.27 24.71
C GLU A 374 0.61 13.55 23.45
N CYS A 375 1.49 13.19 22.51
CA CYS A 375 1.10 12.43 21.33
C CYS A 375 0.59 11.03 21.71
N TRP A 376 1.23 10.38 22.69
CA TRP A 376 0.76 9.09 23.19
C TRP A 376 -0.53 9.18 23.98
N ARG A 377 -0.76 10.29 24.69
CA ARG A 377 -2.01 10.53 25.40
C ARG A 377 -3.17 10.74 24.42
N ASP A 378 -2.96 11.57 23.42
CA ASP A 378 -4.02 12.03 22.53
C ASP A 378 -4.24 11.07 21.35
N ALA A 379 -3.18 10.47 20.82
CA ALA A 379 -3.22 9.58 19.66
C ALA A 379 -2.79 8.13 19.98
N GLY A 380 -2.75 7.72 21.26
CA GLY A 380 -2.17 6.44 21.68
C GLY A 380 -2.73 5.21 20.99
N VAL A 381 -4.05 5.15 20.77
CA VAL A 381 -4.68 4.05 20.02
C VAL A 381 -4.21 4.04 18.56
N PHE A 382 -4.16 5.21 17.92
CA PHE A 382 -3.69 5.35 16.53
C PHE A 382 -2.21 4.94 16.39
N LEU A 383 -1.36 5.37 17.32
CA LEU A 383 0.07 5.02 17.35
C LEU A 383 0.32 3.54 17.67
N MET A 384 -0.56 2.90 18.43
CA MET A 384 -0.51 1.45 18.63
C MET A 384 -0.87 0.70 17.35
N LEU A 385 -1.88 1.18 16.60
CA LEU A 385 -2.22 0.60 15.28
C LEU A 385 -1.12 0.80 14.24
N LEU A 386 -0.43 1.95 14.26
CA LEU A 386 0.78 2.20 13.47
C LEU A 386 1.81 1.08 13.65
N LYS A 387 2.15 0.75 14.91
CA LYS A 387 3.13 -0.31 15.19
C LYS A 387 2.69 -1.66 14.60
N ARG A 388 1.42 -2.03 14.79
CA ARG A 388 0.84 -3.28 14.25
C ARG A 388 0.87 -3.33 12.73
N ILE A 389 0.58 -2.21 12.06
CA ILE A 389 0.60 -2.14 10.60
C ILE A 389 2.01 -2.35 10.07
N ILE A 390 3.01 -1.72 10.68
CA ILE A 390 4.40 -1.90 10.30
C ILE A 390 4.86 -3.34 10.52
N GLU A 391 4.50 -3.96 11.66
CA GLU A 391 4.78 -5.38 11.90
C GLU A 391 4.12 -6.31 10.87
N SER A 392 2.86 -6.04 10.52
CA SER A 392 2.13 -6.81 9.50
C SER A 392 2.76 -6.65 8.10
N GLY A 393 3.17 -5.43 7.74
CA GLY A 393 3.84 -5.13 6.47
C GLY A 393 5.17 -5.88 6.35
N TYR A 394 6.01 -5.80 7.38
CA TYR A 394 7.28 -6.52 7.45
C TYR A 394 7.12 -8.03 7.24
N VAL A 395 6.10 -8.63 7.86
CA VAL A 395 5.84 -10.06 7.73
C VAL A 395 5.29 -10.44 6.37
N ASN A 396 4.44 -9.60 5.76
CA ASN A 396 3.96 -9.85 4.41
C ASN A 396 5.13 -9.93 3.42
N THR A 397 6.12 -9.03 3.51
CA THR A 397 7.35 -9.07 2.70
C THR A 397 8.13 -10.39 2.87
N LEU A 398 8.34 -10.82 4.11
CA LEU A 398 9.00 -12.11 4.38
C LEU A 398 8.17 -13.31 3.90
N GLY A 399 6.84 -13.17 3.88
CA GLY A 399 5.91 -14.15 3.37
C GLY A 399 5.98 -14.26 1.85
N ASP A 400 5.97 -13.13 1.14
CA ASP A 400 6.01 -13.08 -0.32
C ASP A 400 7.35 -13.61 -0.86
N ALA A 401 8.48 -13.26 -0.22
CA ALA A 401 9.80 -13.82 -0.54
C ALA A 401 9.91 -15.34 -0.29
N ALA A 402 9.31 -15.85 0.80
CA ALA A 402 9.33 -17.28 1.12
C ALA A 402 8.34 -18.12 0.27
N LEU A 403 7.37 -17.48 -0.40
CA LEU A 403 6.34 -18.13 -1.22
C LEU A 403 6.64 -18.10 -2.72
N ALA A 404 7.67 -17.37 -3.14
CA ALA A 404 8.20 -17.39 -4.50
C ALA A 404 9.07 -18.64 -4.80
N GLU A 405 9.46 -19.39 -3.76
CA GLU A 405 10.11 -20.72 -3.80
C GLU A 405 9.10 -21.87 -3.89
#